data_AF-A0A5N5Q4T2-F1
#
_entry.id   AF-A0A5N5Q4T2-F1
#
_cell.length_a   1.000
_cell.length_b   1.000
_cell.length_c   1.000
_cell.angle_alpha   90.00
_cell.angle_beta   90.00
_cell.angle_gamma   90.00
#
_symmetry.space_group_name_H-M   'P 1'
#
loop_
_entity.id
_entity.type
_entity.pdbx_description
1 polymer ?
#
loop_
_entity_poly.entity_id
_entity_poly.type
_entity_poly.pdbx_seq_one_letter_code
_entity_poly.pdbx_strand_id
1 'polypeptide(L)'
;MDQTAMGEKAQGSVKAALEDQPKNPELDNLSPSPSTPNLSPETHPTPSTTTPSTTTTSNKDPTTISNTRAEIIASHVKMADNNYSLFMLLGMLAMIPATLAALIKMGVPWKGFLLGGAVLSVVLWVSLTLRMLYLKLEPKYQLPRRLRRNLRRKANRATTTTTSPSKLLDDVPAAYFLFVLGSGGHTTEMFELIRQTCAPAPNVHRRYVYTTGDNNSLNSAIKAEERIAEKFGDNGGTWDAYQVKRARSVHQPFYTAWFTALESVVSIYMALTTVPDHRMYTALEQELFKFPHAITTNGPGNGVITACLARLLKVFGVAPNNCMKVIFIETWAHVSTLSLTGKIFHWMNYFGGVVDLYLVQHGPLAEKYGYPLYDFITPSERRNGVADGGQL
;
A
#
# COMPACT_ATOMS: atom_id res chain seq x y z
N MET A 1 -11.29 -58.55 -45.80
CA MET A 1 -12.24 -59.02 -44.78
C MET A 1 -12.45 -57.88 -43.80
N ASP A 2 -13.55 -57.14 -44.03
CA ASP A 2 -14.42 -56.30 -43.17
C ASP A 2 -13.85 -55.60 -41.93
N GLN A 3 -14.00 -54.29 -41.65
CA GLN A 3 -15.05 -53.27 -41.86
C GLN A 3 -16.46 -53.58 -41.30
N THR A 4 -16.79 -52.99 -40.14
CA THR A 4 -18.11 -52.44 -39.69
C THR A 4 -17.97 -52.01 -38.21
N ALA A 5 -18.57 -50.94 -37.65
CA ALA A 5 -19.51 -49.89 -38.06
C ALA A 5 -19.37 -48.73 -37.03
N MET A 6 -19.33 -47.45 -37.44
CA MET A 6 -20.39 -46.40 -37.32
C MET A 6 -21.14 -46.35 -35.97
N GLY A 7 -21.45 -45.22 -35.32
CA GLY A 7 -21.61 -43.82 -35.77
C GLY A 7 -22.92 -43.25 -35.17
N GLU A 8 -22.96 -41.93 -34.90
CA GLU A 8 -24.15 -41.09 -34.60
C GLU A 8 -24.86 -41.28 -33.23
N LYS A 9 -25.48 -40.31 -32.54
CA LYS A 9 -26.08 -38.97 -32.79
C LYS A 9 -26.21 -38.25 -31.42
N ALA A 10 -25.84 -36.97 -31.26
CA ALA A 10 -26.63 -35.75 -31.48
C ALA A 10 -27.89 -35.54 -30.59
N GLN A 11 -27.77 -34.56 -29.69
CA GLN A 11 -28.71 -33.48 -29.28
C GLN A 11 -30.26 -33.62 -29.39
N GLY A 12 -30.93 -33.12 -28.33
CA GLY A 12 -32.35 -32.74 -28.22
C GLY A 12 -32.93 -33.25 -26.89
N SER A 13 -33.75 -32.59 -26.07
CA SER A 13 -34.66 -31.44 -26.16
C SER A 13 -35.05 -31.07 -24.71
N VAL A 14 -34.86 -29.84 -24.23
CA VAL A 14 -35.88 -28.79 -23.95
C VAL A 14 -37.28 -29.24 -23.47
N LYS A 15 -37.60 -28.82 -22.22
CA LYS A 15 -38.86 -28.36 -21.55
C LYS A 15 -40.07 -29.28 -21.28
N ALA A 16 -40.64 -29.00 -20.09
CA ALA A 16 -42.03 -29.14 -19.56
C ALA A 16 -42.18 -30.33 -18.58
N ALA A 17 -42.91 -30.29 -17.45
CA ALA A 17 -43.95 -29.44 -16.86
C ALA A 17 -43.92 -29.68 -15.32
N LEU A 18 -44.07 -28.65 -14.47
CA LEU A 18 -45.28 -28.28 -13.70
C LEU A 18 -45.77 -29.30 -12.63
N GLU A 19 -45.83 -28.79 -11.39
CA GLU A 19 -46.84 -29.04 -10.33
C GLU A 19 -46.79 -30.35 -9.50
N ASP A 20 -46.48 -30.24 -8.20
CA ASP A 20 -47.44 -30.55 -7.13
C ASP A 20 -46.91 -30.13 -5.73
N GLN A 21 -47.81 -29.56 -4.92
CA GLN A 21 -47.68 -29.28 -3.47
C GLN A 21 -48.53 -30.32 -2.71
N PRO A 22 -48.29 -30.59 -1.40
CA PRO A 22 -49.20 -30.00 -0.43
C PRO A 22 -48.69 -29.77 1.03
N LYS A 23 -49.35 -28.77 1.64
CA LYS A 23 -49.94 -28.68 3.00
C LYS A 23 -49.16 -28.11 4.20
N ASN A 24 -49.79 -27.06 4.72
CA ASN A 24 -49.66 -26.29 5.96
C ASN A 24 -50.25 -27.06 7.18
N PRO A 25 -50.11 -26.60 8.45
CA PRO A 25 -50.95 -25.49 8.99
C PRO A 25 -50.22 -24.53 9.96
N GLU A 26 -50.54 -23.22 9.91
CA GLU A 26 -51.24 -22.40 10.96
C GLU A 26 -50.41 -22.10 12.24
N LEU A 27 -50.47 -20.96 12.92
CA LEU A 27 -51.07 -19.62 12.79
C LEU A 27 -50.34 -18.76 13.86
N ASP A 28 -50.07 -17.48 13.59
CA ASP A 28 -50.62 -16.37 14.39
C ASP A 28 -50.01 -15.03 13.98
N ASN A 29 -50.91 -14.19 13.47
CA ASN A 29 -50.75 -12.78 13.15
C ASN A 29 -50.93 -11.93 14.43
N LEU A 30 -50.36 -10.73 14.46
CA LEU A 30 -51.16 -9.49 14.33
C LEU A 30 -50.27 -8.23 14.37
N SER A 31 -50.59 -7.34 13.43
CA SER A 31 -49.92 -6.07 13.08
C SER A 31 -50.66 -4.86 13.73
N PRO A 32 -50.58 -3.59 13.27
CA PRO A 32 -49.99 -2.49 14.05
C PRO A 32 -50.82 -1.18 14.18
N SER A 33 -50.22 -0.17 14.86
CA SER A 33 -50.42 1.32 14.74
C SER A 33 -51.69 1.96 15.38
N PRO A 34 -51.81 3.31 15.56
CA PRO A 34 -50.87 4.46 15.71
C PRO A 34 -51.26 5.54 16.79
N SER A 35 -50.55 6.69 16.81
CA SER A 35 -50.97 8.08 17.16
C SER A 35 -50.78 8.68 18.58
N THR A 36 -50.29 9.94 18.58
CA THR A 36 -50.05 10.94 19.67
C THR A 36 -51.30 11.77 20.02
N PRO A 37 -51.41 12.46 21.19
CA PRO A 37 -50.97 13.88 21.34
C PRO A 37 -50.59 14.41 22.78
N ASN A 38 -49.97 15.61 22.78
CA ASN A 38 -49.69 16.66 23.80
C ASN A 38 -50.23 16.61 25.25
N LEU A 39 -49.39 17.05 26.23
CA LEU A 39 -49.63 18.14 27.22
C LEU A 39 -48.41 18.38 28.17
N SER A 40 -48.19 19.62 28.61
CA SER A 40 -47.29 20.10 29.70
C SER A 40 -48.15 20.89 30.71
N PRO A 41 -47.65 21.55 31.80
CA PRO A 41 -46.37 21.49 32.53
C PRO A 41 -46.56 21.36 34.08
N GLU A 42 -45.52 21.07 34.87
CA GLU A 42 -45.50 21.42 36.30
C GLU A 42 -44.07 21.49 36.90
N THR A 43 -43.96 22.22 38.01
CA THR A 43 -42.83 23.05 38.49
C THR A 43 -42.15 22.55 39.77
N HIS A 44 -40.79 22.70 39.83
CA HIS A 44 -39.89 22.96 41.00
C HIS A 44 -39.86 21.99 42.22
N PRO A 45 -38.86 22.04 43.15
CA PRO A 45 -37.49 22.60 43.16
C PRO A 45 -36.38 21.63 43.67
N THR A 46 -35.12 22.09 43.60
CA THR A 46 -33.86 21.51 44.15
C THR A 46 -33.80 21.55 45.69
N PRO A 47 -32.89 20.80 46.38
CA PRO A 47 -31.63 21.44 46.81
C PRO A 47 -30.36 20.55 46.90
N SER A 48 -29.21 21.24 46.75
CA SER A 48 -27.91 21.11 47.44
C SER A 48 -27.02 19.84 47.37
N THR A 49 -25.86 20.05 46.72
CA THR A 49 -24.48 19.92 47.25
C THR A 49 -23.96 18.55 47.71
N THR A 50 -23.06 17.94 46.92
CA THR A 50 -21.79 17.39 47.45
C THR A 50 -20.75 17.23 46.33
N THR A 51 -19.58 17.83 46.52
CA THR A 51 -18.35 17.58 45.73
C THR A 51 -17.75 16.24 46.16
N PRO A 52 -17.04 15.53 45.27
CA PRO A 52 -15.61 15.40 45.52
C PRO A 52 -14.73 15.54 44.27
N SER A 53 -13.46 15.79 44.57
CA SER A 53 -12.34 16.22 43.76
C SER A 53 -11.73 15.16 42.82
N THR A 54 -11.25 15.65 41.67
CA THR A 54 -10.10 15.17 40.87
C THR A 54 -10.13 13.76 40.28
N THR A 55 -10.40 13.68 38.98
CA THR A 55 -9.55 12.97 38.02
C THR A 55 -9.57 13.76 36.73
N THR A 56 -8.48 14.45 36.41
CA THR A 56 -8.34 15.29 35.21
C THR A 56 -8.23 14.40 33.99
N THR A 57 -9.35 13.87 33.50
CA THR A 57 -9.47 13.47 32.11
C THR A 57 -9.52 14.74 31.29
N SER A 58 -8.49 14.96 30.46
CA SER A 58 -8.42 16.02 29.46
C SER A 58 -9.61 15.86 28.49
N ASN A 59 -10.76 16.40 28.85
CA ASN A 59 -11.92 16.53 27.98
C ASN A 59 -11.63 17.71 27.04
N LYS A 60 -10.86 17.46 25.99
CA LYS A 60 -10.73 18.43 24.90
C LYS A 60 -12.10 18.56 24.25
N ASP A 61 -12.60 19.78 24.12
CA ASP A 61 -13.89 20.03 23.46
C ASP A 61 -13.91 19.40 22.06
N PRO A 62 -15.00 18.73 21.67
CA PRO A 62 -15.09 18.01 20.40
C PRO A 62 -14.87 18.92 19.17
N THR A 63 -15.23 20.21 19.30
CA THR A 63 -14.99 21.26 18.29
C THR A 63 -13.51 21.61 18.13
N THR A 64 -12.74 21.59 19.22
CA THR A 64 -11.30 21.85 19.17
C THR A 64 -10.57 20.67 18.52
N ILE A 65 -10.94 19.44 18.87
CA ILE A 65 -10.38 18.23 18.25
C ILE A 65 -10.68 18.18 16.75
N SER A 66 -11.90 18.56 16.33
CA SER A 66 -12.27 18.58 14.90
C SER A 66 -11.48 19.62 14.11
N ASN A 67 -11.22 20.80 14.69
CA ASN A 67 -10.45 21.86 14.04
C ASN A 67 -8.98 21.47 13.89
N THR A 68 -8.35 20.91 14.94
CA THR A 68 -6.99 20.39 14.87
C THR A 68 -6.87 19.26 13.83
N ARG A 69 -7.87 18.40 13.73
CA ARG A 69 -7.87 17.31 12.74
C ARG A 69 -7.96 17.82 11.30
N ALA A 70 -8.82 18.81 11.04
CA ALA A 70 -8.94 19.42 9.72
C ALA A 70 -7.63 20.08 9.30
N GLU A 71 -6.93 20.72 10.24
CA GLU A 71 -5.61 21.32 10.03
C GLU A 71 -4.51 20.28 9.76
N ILE A 72 -4.50 19.16 10.49
CA ILE A 72 -3.60 18.03 10.21
C ILE A 72 -3.84 17.49 8.80
N ILE A 73 -5.10 17.28 8.43
CA ILE A 73 -5.44 16.79 7.09
C ILE A 73 -4.96 17.79 6.03
N ALA A 74 -5.23 19.08 6.20
CA ALA A 74 -4.83 20.10 5.25
C ALA A 74 -3.30 20.22 5.08
N SER A 75 -2.53 20.01 6.15
CA SER A 75 -1.07 20.14 6.14
C SER A 75 -0.32 18.87 5.71
N HIS A 76 -0.86 17.68 6.02
CA HIS A 76 -0.15 16.41 5.81
C HIS A 76 -0.73 15.55 4.68
N VAL A 77 -1.96 15.82 4.22
CA VAL A 77 -2.61 15.01 3.18
C VAL A 77 -2.48 15.69 1.83
N LYS A 78 -1.79 15.02 0.91
CA LYS A 78 -1.67 15.41 -0.49
C LYS A 78 -2.58 14.56 -1.37
N MET A 79 -3.14 15.18 -2.38
CA MET A 79 -3.95 14.51 -3.40
C MET A 79 -3.17 14.51 -4.72
N ALA A 80 -3.20 13.42 -5.47
CA ALA A 80 -2.68 13.41 -6.82
C ALA A 80 -3.53 14.34 -7.71
N ASP A 81 -2.95 15.45 -8.20
CA ASP A 81 -3.61 16.28 -9.21
C ASP A 81 -3.53 15.62 -10.59
N ASN A 82 -4.53 14.78 -10.86
CA ASN A 82 -4.61 13.99 -12.09
C ASN A 82 -5.19 14.79 -13.26
N ASN A 83 -5.73 15.99 -13.04
CA ASN A 83 -6.51 16.71 -14.05
C ASN A 83 -5.66 17.15 -15.25
N TYR A 84 -4.40 17.56 -15.04
CA TYR A 84 -3.53 17.90 -16.17
C TYR A 84 -2.67 16.71 -16.62
N SER A 85 -2.27 15.87 -15.67
CA SER A 85 -1.35 14.77 -15.89
C SER A 85 -1.92 13.68 -16.82
N LEU A 86 -3.21 13.35 -16.68
CA LEU A 86 -3.86 12.36 -17.55
C LEU A 86 -4.08 12.91 -18.96
N PHE A 87 -4.48 14.17 -19.10
CA PHE A 87 -4.65 14.81 -20.41
C PHE A 87 -3.31 14.95 -21.14
N MET A 88 -2.23 15.29 -20.43
CA MET A 88 -0.88 15.31 -21.01
C MET A 88 -0.44 13.92 -21.49
N LEU A 89 -0.71 12.87 -20.71
CA LEU A 89 -0.40 11.49 -21.11
C LEU A 89 -1.19 11.08 -22.36
N LEU A 90 -2.50 11.36 -22.39
CA LEU A 90 -3.35 11.08 -23.55
C LEU A 90 -2.92 11.89 -24.77
N GLY A 91 -2.56 13.15 -24.59
CA GLY A 91 -1.99 14.00 -25.62
C GLY A 91 -0.70 13.42 -26.19
N MET A 92 0.25 13.01 -25.36
CA MET A 92 1.49 12.36 -25.80
C MET A 92 1.22 11.07 -26.58
N LEU A 93 0.29 10.23 -26.12
CA LEU A 93 -0.09 9.00 -26.82
C LEU A 93 -0.78 9.30 -28.17
N ALA A 94 -1.57 10.37 -28.27
CA ALA A 94 -2.21 10.81 -29.50
C ALA A 94 -1.22 11.44 -30.51
N MET A 95 -0.09 11.98 -30.04
CA MET A 95 0.97 12.50 -30.91
C MET A 95 1.69 11.39 -31.69
N ILE A 96 1.73 10.15 -31.16
CA ILE A 96 2.38 9.02 -31.84
C ILE A 96 1.71 8.69 -33.19
N PRO A 97 0.38 8.46 -33.29
CA PRO A 97 -0.27 8.23 -34.58
C PRO A 97 -0.26 9.48 -35.46
N ALA A 98 -0.33 10.69 -34.89
CA ALA A 98 -0.26 11.93 -35.67
C ALA A 98 1.10 12.13 -36.35
N THR A 99 2.20 11.88 -35.62
CA THR A 99 3.56 11.91 -36.17
C THR A 99 3.76 10.81 -37.20
N LEU A 100 3.27 9.59 -36.95
CA LEU A 100 3.31 8.50 -37.92
C LEU A 100 2.55 8.85 -39.22
N ALA A 101 1.37 9.48 -39.11
CA ALA A 101 0.59 9.93 -40.25
C ALA A 101 1.26 11.07 -41.03
N ALA A 102 1.90 12.02 -40.34
CA ALA A 102 2.66 13.10 -40.97
C ALA A 102 3.86 12.56 -41.77
N LEU A 103 4.58 11.60 -41.20
CA LEU A 103 5.71 10.93 -41.86
C LEU A 103 5.29 10.15 -43.11
N ILE A 104 4.11 9.50 -43.08
CA ILE A 104 3.51 8.85 -44.26
C ILE A 104 3.19 9.89 -45.35
N LYS A 105 2.61 11.04 -44.98
CA LYS A 105 2.30 12.12 -45.93
C LYS A 105 3.53 12.78 -46.55
N MET A 106 4.67 12.79 -45.86
CA MET A 106 5.94 13.34 -46.38
C MET A 106 6.63 12.44 -47.42
N GLY A 107 6.02 11.30 -47.82
CA GLY A 107 6.53 10.46 -48.89
C GLY A 107 7.81 9.70 -48.54
N VAL A 108 8.16 9.61 -47.26
CA VAL A 108 9.32 8.86 -46.80
C VAL A 108 9.10 7.36 -47.10
N PRO A 109 10.03 6.69 -47.78
CA PRO A 109 9.83 5.29 -48.20
C PRO A 109 9.65 4.38 -46.98
N TRP A 110 8.53 3.65 -46.93
CA TRP A 110 8.15 2.76 -45.83
C TRP A 110 9.26 1.74 -45.45
N LYS A 111 10.05 1.30 -46.44
CA LYS A 111 11.20 0.39 -46.23
C LYS A 111 12.29 1.01 -45.35
N GLY A 112 12.54 2.31 -45.47
CA GLY A 112 13.50 3.04 -44.63
C GLY A 112 13.04 3.15 -43.18
N PHE A 113 11.74 3.33 -42.95
CA PHE A 113 11.16 3.29 -41.60
C PHE A 113 11.19 1.90 -40.98
N LEU A 114 10.90 0.87 -41.75
CA LEU A 114 11.00 -0.50 -41.24
C LEU A 114 12.43 -0.84 -40.86
N LEU A 115 13.41 -0.48 -41.68
CA LEU A 115 14.81 -0.74 -41.38
C LEU A 115 15.31 0.11 -40.20
N GLY A 116 15.05 1.42 -40.21
CA GLY A 116 15.44 2.33 -39.12
C GLY A 116 14.74 1.99 -37.80
N GLY A 117 13.44 1.69 -37.86
CA GLY A 117 12.65 1.23 -36.72
C GLY A 117 13.12 -0.12 -36.18
N ALA A 118 13.49 -1.07 -37.05
CA ALA A 118 14.07 -2.34 -36.63
C ALA A 118 15.44 -2.15 -35.95
N VAL A 119 16.33 -1.34 -36.53
CA VAL A 119 17.64 -1.02 -35.93
C VAL A 119 17.46 -0.33 -34.58
N LEU A 120 16.59 0.69 -34.48
CA LEU A 120 16.30 1.37 -33.23
C LEU A 120 15.71 0.41 -32.18
N SER A 121 14.80 -0.48 -32.60
CA SER A 121 14.20 -1.48 -31.71
C SER A 121 15.25 -2.45 -31.16
N VAL A 122 16.19 -2.90 -31.99
CA VAL A 122 17.31 -3.74 -31.57
C VAL A 122 18.22 -2.99 -30.60
N VAL A 123 18.60 -1.75 -30.90
CA VAL A 123 19.44 -0.92 -30.02
C VAL A 123 18.78 -0.68 -28.67
N LEU A 124 17.48 -0.34 -28.67
CA LEU A 124 16.71 -0.16 -27.44
C LEU A 124 16.59 -1.47 -26.66
N TRP A 125 16.38 -2.60 -27.34
CA TRP A 125 16.31 -3.91 -26.70
C TRP A 125 17.64 -4.31 -26.07
N VAL A 126 18.76 -4.12 -26.76
CA VAL A 126 20.12 -4.37 -26.22
C VAL A 126 20.40 -3.45 -25.03
N SER A 127 20.11 -2.15 -25.16
CA SER A 127 20.28 -1.19 -24.06
C SER A 127 19.44 -1.56 -22.83
N LEU A 128 18.17 -1.92 -23.04
CA LEU A 128 17.26 -2.32 -21.98
C LEU A 128 17.70 -3.61 -21.30
N THR A 129 18.13 -4.62 -22.08
CA THR A 129 18.62 -5.89 -21.53
C THR A 129 19.91 -5.71 -20.73
N LEU A 130 20.86 -4.91 -21.22
CA LEU A 130 22.07 -4.54 -20.48
C LEU A 130 21.72 -3.78 -19.19
N ARG A 131 20.79 -2.82 -19.24
CA ARG A 131 20.33 -2.07 -18.07
C ARG A 131 19.64 -2.98 -17.04
N MET A 132 18.81 -3.91 -17.50
CA MET A 132 18.16 -4.91 -16.65
C MET A 132 19.18 -5.84 -15.99
N LEU A 133 20.20 -6.28 -16.75
CA LEU A 133 21.30 -7.09 -16.24
C LEU A 133 22.12 -6.32 -15.20
N TYR A 134 22.45 -5.06 -15.48
CA TYR A 134 23.14 -4.17 -14.53
C TYR A 134 22.37 -4.05 -13.21
N LEU A 135 21.06 -3.80 -13.27
CA LEU A 135 20.21 -3.69 -12.07
C LEU A 135 20.06 -5.02 -11.31
N LYS A 136 20.25 -6.16 -11.97
CA LYS A 136 20.24 -7.50 -11.35
C LYS A 136 21.59 -7.87 -10.74
N LEU A 137 22.68 -7.43 -11.36
CA LEU A 137 24.06 -7.68 -10.93
C LEU A 137 24.54 -6.72 -9.84
N GLU A 138 23.92 -5.54 -9.70
CA GLU A 138 24.19 -4.68 -8.55
C GLU A 138 24.05 -5.52 -7.28
N PRO A 139 25.08 -5.55 -6.43
CA PRO A 139 25.04 -6.35 -5.22
C PRO A 139 23.81 -5.91 -4.44
N LYS A 140 22.85 -6.83 -4.32
CA LYS A 140 21.79 -6.73 -3.31
C LYS A 140 22.54 -6.66 -2.00
N TYR A 141 22.84 -5.44 -1.52
CA TYR A 141 23.48 -5.20 -0.24
C TYR A 141 22.52 -5.71 0.81
N GLN A 142 22.57 -7.01 1.06
CA GLN A 142 22.06 -7.61 2.27
C GLN A 142 22.91 -7.00 3.35
N LEU A 143 22.38 -5.98 4.04
CA LEU A 143 23.06 -5.38 5.18
C LEU A 143 23.60 -6.52 6.05
N PRO A 144 24.93 -6.64 6.25
CA PRO A 144 25.48 -7.75 6.99
C PRO A 144 24.75 -7.85 8.33
N ARG A 145 24.33 -9.05 8.75
CA ARG A 145 23.55 -9.25 9.99
C ARG A 145 24.16 -8.54 11.21
N ARG A 146 25.49 -8.35 11.20
CA ARG A 146 26.27 -7.61 12.20
C ARG A 146 25.99 -6.10 12.17
N LEU A 147 25.93 -5.47 10.99
CA LEU A 147 25.65 -4.04 10.86
C LEU A 147 24.21 -3.71 11.26
N ARG A 148 23.24 -4.56 10.93
CA ARG A 148 21.84 -4.42 11.39
C ARG A 148 21.72 -4.46 12.92
N ARG A 149 22.46 -5.35 13.59
CA ARG A 149 22.54 -5.41 15.06
C ARG A 149 23.22 -4.17 15.65
N ASN A 150 24.29 -3.69 15.01
CA ASN A 150 25.03 -2.52 15.47
C ASN A 150 24.23 -1.22 15.31
N LEU A 151 23.51 -1.05 14.20
CA LEU A 151 22.60 0.08 14.00
C LEU A 151 21.45 0.06 15.00
N ARG A 152 20.86 -1.10 15.29
CA ARG A 152 19.82 -1.24 16.32
C ARG A 152 20.35 -0.94 17.73
N ARG A 153 21.57 -1.36 18.04
CA ARG A 153 22.25 -1.03 19.31
C ARG A 153 22.61 0.46 19.41
N LYS A 154 23.07 1.09 18.33
CA LYS A 154 23.34 2.54 18.28
C LYS A 154 22.05 3.34 18.41
N ALA A 155 20.99 2.98 17.70
CA ALA A 155 19.69 3.62 17.79
C ALA A 155 19.13 3.57 19.22
N ASN A 156 19.17 2.40 19.86
CA ASN A 156 18.73 2.25 21.26
C ASN A 156 19.60 3.01 22.27
N ARG A 157 20.88 3.27 21.93
CA ARG A 157 21.82 4.04 22.78
C ARG A 157 21.68 5.54 22.58
N ALA A 158 21.29 5.99 21.39
CA ALA A 158 20.98 7.39 21.09
C ALA A 158 19.70 7.87 21.78
N THR A 159 18.75 6.96 22.06
CA THR A 159 17.51 7.27 22.81
C THR A 159 17.80 7.67 24.28
N THR A 160 19.04 7.50 24.77
CA THR A 160 19.41 7.78 26.16
C THR A 160 20.24 9.05 26.37
N THR A 161 20.57 9.81 25.32
CA THR A 161 21.39 11.04 25.46
C THR A 161 20.75 12.23 24.76
N THR A 162 20.21 13.13 25.57
CA THR A 162 19.78 14.50 25.22
C THR A 162 20.92 15.26 24.55
N THR A 163 20.88 15.36 23.22
CA THR A 163 21.81 16.23 22.47
C THR A 163 21.06 16.97 21.37
N SER A 164 21.42 18.25 21.19
CA SER A 164 20.86 19.24 20.26
C SER A 164 20.41 18.69 18.89
N PRO A 165 19.24 19.11 18.36
CA PRO A 165 18.62 18.56 17.15
C PRO A 165 19.45 18.73 15.86
N SER A 166 20.40 19.66 15.83
CA SER A 166 21.25 19.92 14.66
C SER A 166 22.33 18.86 14.37
N LYS A 167 22.71 18.03 15.36
CA LYS A 167 23.69 16.94 15.15
C LYS A 167 23.05 15.59 14.83
N LEU A 168 21.72 15.49 14.92
CA LEU A 168 21.00 14.21 14.78
C LEU A 168 20.89 13.70 13.34
N LEU A 169 21.15 14.57 12.35
CA LEU A 169 21.25 14.22 10.94
C LEU A 169 22.60 13.56 10.57
N ASP A 170 23.64 13.70 11.40
CA ASP A 170 25.00 13.22 11.09
C ASP A 170 25.22 11.73 11.44
N ASP A 171 24.53 11.21 12.46
CA ASP A 171 24.82 9.88 13.03
C ASP A 171 23.93 8.75 12.49
N VAL A 172 22.80 9.08 11.86
CA VAL A 172 21.86 8.11 11.28
C VAL A 172 21.64 8.45 9.81
N PRO A 173 21.74 7.49 8.87
CA PRO A 173 21.48 7.77 7.47
C PRO A 173 20.01 8.18 7.29
N ALA A 174 19.78 9.29 6.59
CA ALA A 174 18.45 9.77 6.22
C ALA A 174 17.66 8.62 5.58
N ALA A 175 16.42 8.40 6.03
CA ALA A 175 15.60 7.29 5.57
C ALA A 175 14.21 7.76 5.17
N TYR A 176 13.78 7.35 3.97
CA TYR A 176 12.47 7.67 3.42
C TYR A 176 11.73 6.36 3.15
N PHE A 177 10.74 6.07 3.98
CA PHE A 177 9.86 4.92 3.82
C PHE A 177 8.55 5.33 3.18
N LEU A 178 8.12 4.58 2.18
CA LEU A 178 6.78 4.69 1.60
C LEU A 178 6.02 3.41 1.90
N PHE A 179 4.85 3.54 2.52
CA PHE A 179 3.95 2.44 2.84
C PHE A 179 2.72 2.52 1.95
N VAL A 180 2.48 1.48 1.15
CA VAL A 180 1.25 1.37 0.36
C VAL A 180 0.20 0.66 1.22
N LEU A 181 -0.81 1.41 1.66
CA LEU A 181 -1.89 0.92 2.51
C LEU A 181 -2.98 0.25 1.67
N GLY A 182 -3.42 -0.93 2.12
CA GLY A 182 -4.59 -1.63 1.57
C GLY A 182 -5.80 -1.51 2.48
N SER A 183 -6.99 -1.32 1.92
CA SER A 183 -8.22 -1.17 2.73
C SER A 183 -8.51 -2.38 3.63
N GLY A 184 -8.97 -2.15 4.86
CA GLY A 184 -9.39 -3.21 5.78
C GLY A 184 -8.22 -3.89 6.51
N GLY A 185 -8.23 -5.23 6.55
CA GLY A 185 -7.23 -6.01 7.29
C GLY A 185 -5.77 -5.74 6.89
N HIS A 186 -5.52 -5.47 5.60
CA HIS A 186 -4.18 -5.14 5.11
C HIS A 186 -3.59 -3.90 5.77
N THR A 187 -4.39 -2.87 6.02
CA THR A 187 -3.92 -1.67 6.73
C THR A 187 -3.53 -1.98 8.16
N THR A 188 -4.34 -2.76 8.87
CA THR A 188 -4.05 -3.15 10.26
C THR A 188 -2.73 -3.92 10.35
N GLU A 189 -2.53 -4.89 9.45
CA GLU A 189 -1.29 -5.66 9.36
C GLU A 189 -0.08 -4.76 9.05
N MET A 190 -0.25 -3.80 8.12
CA MET A 190 0.81 -2.86 7.78
C MET A 190 1.20 -1.97 8.97
N PHE A 191 0.23 -1.45 9.73
CA PHE A 191 0.54 -0.64 10.91
C PHE A 191 1.19 -1.44 12.03
N GLU A 192 0.81 -2.70 12.23
CA GLU A 192 1.53 -3.55 13.19
C GLU A 192 2.96 -3.82 12.75
N LEU A 193 3.20 -4.01 11.44
CA LEU A 193 4.54 -4.11 10.88
C LEU A 193 5.36 -2.84 11.11
N ILE A 194 4.79 -1.67 10.83
CA ILE A 194 5.45 -0.37 11.03
C ILE A 194 5.82 -0.18 12.50
N ARG A 195 4.90 -0.49 13.41
CA ARG A 195 5.09 -0.35 14.86
C ARG A 195 6.32 -1.11 15.38
N GLN A 196 6.66 -2.23 14.73
CA GLN A 196 7.75 -3.10 15.18
C GLN A 196 9.07 -2.90 14.41
N THR A 197 8.99 -2.38 13.18
CA THR A 197 10.16 -2.27 12.27
C THR A 197 10.70 -0.86 12.15
N CYS A 198 9.82 0.13 12.14
CA CYS A 198 10.23 1.51 11.97
C CYS A 198 10.62 2.06 13.34
N ALA A 199 11.90 2.37 13.52
CA ALA A 199 12.35 3.15 14.65
C ALA A 199 12.13 4.63 14.30
N PRO A 200 11.25 5.36 15.02
CA PRO A 200 11.09 6.79 14.83
C PRO A 200 12.42 7.50 15.10
N ALA A 201 12.79 8.42 14.20
CA ALA A 201 13.99 9.23 14.31
C ALA A 201 13.80 10.54 13.51
N PRO A 202 14.46 11.65 13.88
CA PRO A 202 14.23 12.95 13.26
C PRO A 202 14.69 13.04 11.81
N ASN A 203 15.54 12.12 11.36
CA ASN A 203 16.02 12.02 9.98
C ASN A 203 15.19 11.02 9.12
N VAL A 204 14.07 10.53 9.65
CA VAL A 204 13.16 9.62 8.97
C VAL A 204 11.95 10.38 8.41
N HIS A 205 11.59 10.06 7.18
CA HIS A 205 10.33 10.47 6.58
C HIS A 205 9.47 9.24 6.24
N ARG A 206 8.16 9.31 6.55
CA ARG A 206 7.19 8.24 6.29
C ARG A 206 6.05 8.76 5.41
N ARG A 207 5.93 8.24 4.19
CA ARG A 207 4.79 8.51 3.31
C ARG A 207 3.79 7.37 3.35
N TYR A 208 2.54 7.69 3.62
CA TYR A 208 1.42 6.75 3.62
C TYR A 208 0.61 6.92 2.33
N VAL A 209 0.75 6.00 1.39
CA VAL A 209 -0.06 5.99 0.17
C VAL A 209 -1.35 5.24 0.44
N TYR A 210 -2.49 5.89 0.22
CA TYR A 210 -3.82 5.29 0.40
C TYR A 210 -4.72 5.62 -0.79
N THR A 211 -5.77 4.82 -1.00
CA THR A 211 -6.63 4.97 -2.19
C THR A 211 -7.82 5.90 -1.95
N THR A 212 -8.31 6.55 -3.01
CA THR A 212 -9.57 7.32 -2.99
C THR A 212 -10.72 6.48 -2.42
N GLY A 213 -11.45 7.03 -1.45
CA GLY A 213 -12.55 6.36 -0.76
C GLY A 213 -12.13 5.50 0.45
N ASP A 214 -10.82 5.38 0.74
CA ASP A 214 -10.31 4.61 1.88
C ASP A 214 -9.90 5.49 3.06
N ASN A 215 -10.89 6.17 3.66
CA ASN A 215 -10.66 7.05 4.80
C ASN A 215 -10.23 6.28 6.06
N ASN A 216 -10.52 4.99 6.14
CA ASN A 216 -10.13 4.15 7.29
C ASN A 216 -8.61 3.96 7.35
N SER A 217 -7.97 3.81 6.19
CA SER A 217 -6.52 3.75 6.09
C SER A 217 -5.85 5.07 6.47
N LEU A 218 -6.40 6.19 6.01
CA LEU A 218 -5.95 7.52 6.43
C LEU A 218 -6.07 7.72 7.95
N ASN A 219 -7.21 7.34 8.53
CA ASN A 219 -7.45 7.47 9.96
C ASN A 219 -6.49 6.60 10.79
N SER A 220 -6.14 5.42 10.28
CA SER A 220 -5.14 4.55 10.91
C SER A 220 -3.74 5.18 10.87
N ALA A 221 -3.40 5.86 9.77
CA ALA A 221 -2.13 6.59 9.64
C ALA A 221 -2.03 7.74 10.63
N ILE A 222 -3.06 8.59 10.70
CA ILE A 222 -3.10 9.72 11.64
C ILE A 222 -2.95 9.21 13.08
N LYS A 223 -3.72 8.19 13.48
CA LYS A 223 -3.63 7.61 14.82
C LYS A 223 -2.26 7.01 15.14
N ALA A 224 -1.60 6.41 14.15
CA ALA A 224 -0.26 5.86 14.35
C ALA A 224 0.77 6.97 14.57
N GLU A 225 0.70 8.05 13.78
CA GLU A 225 1.61 9.19 13.89
C GLU A 225 1.34 10.04 15.13
N GLU A 226 0.08 10.22 15.55
CA GLU A 226 -0.26 10.83 16.83
C GLU A 226 0.42 10.10 18.00
N ARG A 227 0.37 8.76 18.01
CA ARG A 227 1.06 7.95 19.03
C ARG A 227 2.58 8.06 18.95
N ILE A 228 3.14 8.26 17.76
CA ILE A 228 4.58 8.48 17.59
C ILE A 228 4.95 9.86 18.14
N ALA A 229 4.18 10.89 17.82
CA ALA A 229 4.38 12.25 18.32
C ALA A 229 4.23 12.31 19.85
N GLU A 230 3.25 11.63 20.43
CA GLU A 230 3.07 11.55 21.89
C GLU A 230 4.28 10.93 22.61
N LYS A 231 4.93 9.93 21.99
CA LYS A 231 6.04 9.19 22.60
C LYS A 231 7.41 9.79 22.34
N PHE A 232 7.62 10.35 21.15
CA PHE A 232 8.94 10.78 20.68
C PHE A 232 9.04 12.29 20.44
N GLY A 233 7.92 13.03 20.46
CA GLY A 233 7.87 14.45 20.12
C GLY A 233 8.50 14.72 18.75
N ASP A 234 9.30 15.78 18.67
CA ASP A 234 10.03 16.16 17.45
C ASP A 234 11.06 15.12 16.99
N ASN A 235 11.45 14.19 17.86
CA ASN A 235 12.35 13.09 17.49
C ASN A 235 11.64 11.96 16.73
N GLY A 236 10.31 12.02 16.57
CA GLY A 236 9.53 11.03 15.84
C GLY A 236 9.78 11.04 14.32
N GLY A 237 10.38 12.10 13.79
CA GLY A 237 10.52 12.31 12.35
C GLY A 237 9.26 12.88 11.70
N THR A 238 9.30 13.00 10.39
CA THR A 238 8.25 13.65 9.59
C THR A 238 7.40 12.62 8.86
N TRP A 239 6.16 12.96 8.53
CA TRP A 239 5.29 12.09 7.74
C TRP A 239 4.43 12.90 6.77
N ASP A 240 3.87 12.21 5.78
CA ASP A 240 2.76 12.70 4.97
C ASP A 240 1.87 11.53 4.52
N ALA A 241 0.65 11.85 4.09
CA ALA A 241 -0.26 10.90 3.47
C ALA A 241 -0.56 11.36 2.05
N TYR A 242 -0.50 10.42 1.09
CA TYR A 242 -0.69 10.71 -0.32
C TYR A 242 -1.85 9.89 -0.86
N GLN A 243 -2.93 10.56 -1.24
CA GLN A 243 -4.07 9.91 -1.85
C GLN A 243 -3.80 9.63 -3.33
N VAL A 244 -3.95 8.37 -3.71
CA VAL A 244 -3.85 7.90 -5.09
C VAL A 244 -5.17 7.33 -5.55
N LYS A 245 -5.37 7.29 -6.87
CA LYS A 245 -6.59 6.70 -7.43
C LYS A 245 -6.56 5.18 -7.31
N ARG A 246 -7.73 4.59 -7.05
CA ARG A 246 -7.87 3.15 -6.89
C ARG A 246 -7.74 2.47 -8.26
N ALA A 247 -6.87 1.47 -8.38
CA ALA A 247 -6.63 0.77 -9.65
C ALA A 247 -7.89 0.09 -10.20
N ARG A 248 -8.72 -0.45 -9.31
CA ARG A 248 -10.04 -0.99 -9.63
C ARG A 248 -11.02 -0.77 -8.49
N SER A 249 -12.16 -0.18 -8.80
CA SER A 249 -13.27 -0.04 -7.86
C SER A 249 -13.97 -1.37 -7.61
N VAL A 250 -14.59 -1.51 -6.43
CA VAL A 250 -15.42 -2.68 -6.14
C VAL A 250 -16.61 -2.68 -7.11
N HIS A 251 -16.99 -3.86 -7.63
CA HIS A 251 -18.03 -4.02 -8.66
C HIS A 251 -17.71 -3.43 -10.03
N GLN A 252 -16.50 -2.90 -10.25
CA GLN A 252 -16.09 -2.44 -11.58
C GLN A 252 -15.81 -3.64 -12.50
N PRO A 253 -16.38 -3.67 -13.71
CA PRO A 253 -16.12 -4.74 -14.67
C PRO A 253 -14.68 -4.69 -15.19
N PHE A 254 -14.11 -5.85 -15.54
CA PHE A 254 -12.71 -5.95 -15.95
C PHE A 254 -12.34 -5.11 -17.18
N TYR A 255 -13.28 -4.90 -18.10
CA TYR A 255 -13.03 -4.14 -19.32
C TYR A 255 -12.93 -2.63 -19.09
N THR A 256 -13.43 -2.07 -17.98
CA THR A 256 -13.15 -0.66 -17.63
C THR A 256 -11.98 -0.54 -16.66
N ALA A 257 -11.57 -1.63 -16.03
CA ALA A 257 -10.54 -1.65 -14.99
C ALA A 257 -9.16 -1.19 -15.50
N TRP A 258 -8.85 -1.37 -16.79
CA TRP A 258 -7.57 -0.92 -17.34
C TRP A 258 -7.47 0.61 -17.43
N PHE A 259 -8.57 1.34 -17.65
CA PHE A 259 -8.58 2.80 -17.62
C PHE A 259 -8.29 3.34 -16.22
N THR A 260 -8.99 2.81 -15.21
CA THR A 260 -8.75 3.20 -13.81
C THR A 260 -7.37 2.77 -13.33
N ALA A 261 -6.85 1.65 -13.84
CA ALA A 261 -5.48 1.24 -13.59
C ALA A 261 -4.47 2.26 -14.15
N LEU A 262 -4.62 2.71 -15.40
CA LEU A 262 -3.75 3.75 -15.98
C LEU A 262 -3.82 5.06 -15.18
N GLU A 263 -5.02 5.45 -14.76
CA GLU A 263 -5.21 6.63 -13.92
C GLU A 263 -4.50 6.50 -12.57
N SER A 264 -4.51 5.29 -11.99
CA SER A 264 -3.74 4.98 -10.80
C SER A 264 -2.23 5.07 -11.04
N VAL A 265 -1.72 4.63 -12.20
CA VAL A 265 -0.29 4.75 -12.56
C VAL A 265 0.14 6.21 -12.49
N VAL A 266 -0.63 7.13 -13.07
CA VAL A 266 -0.32 8.57 -13.05
C VAL A 266 -0.31 9.10 -11.61
N SER A 267 -1.32 8.76 -10.80
CA SER A 267 -1.35 9.22 -9.40
C SER A 267 -0.21 8.65 -8.55
N ILE A 268 0.17 7.38 -8.79
CA ILE A 268 1.27 6.73 -8.07
C ILE A 268 2.61 7.29 -8.53
N TYR A 269 2.77 7.65 -9.81
CA TYR A 269 3.96 8.36 -10.30
C TYR A 269 4.17 9.66 -9.51
N MET A 270 3.11 10.45 -9.33
CA MET A 270 3.19 11.67 -8.52
C MET A 270 3.55 11.36 -7.06
N ALA A 271 2.93 10.34 -6.46
CA ALA A 271 3.26 9.91 -5.10
C ALA A 271 4.72 9.43 -4.92
N LEU A 272 5.34 8.86 -5.97
CA LEU A 272 6.72 8.37 -5.94
C LEU A 272 7.77 9.47 -6.19
N THR A 273 7.39 10.56 -6.85
CA THR A 273 8.32 11.60 -7.35
C THR A 273 8.17 12.95 -6.64
N THR A 274 7.08 13.16 -5.91
CA THR A 274 6.85 14.40 -5.15
C THR A 274 7.69 14.41 -3.88
N VAL A 275 8.56 15.40 -3.73
CA VAL A 275 9.32 15.62 -2.49
C VAL A 275 8.35 15.96 -1.34
N PRO A 276 8.55 15.45 -0.11
CA PRO A 276 7.74 15.84 1.04
C PRO A 276 7.96 17.31 1.45
N ASP A 277 6.89 18.05 1.75
CA ASP A 277 7.00 19.50 2.06
C ASP A 277 7.79 19.75 3.34
N HIS A 278 7.59 18.89 4.34
CA HIS A 278 8.33 18.88 5.61
C HIS A 278 9.83 18.53 5.46
N ARG A 279 10.35 18.38 4.24
CA ARG A 279 11.76 18.10 3.93
C ARG A 279 12.31 19.00 2.82
N MET A 280 11.64 20.11 2.53
CA MET A 280 12.07 21.05 1.48
C MET A 280 13.03 22.14 1.95
N TYR A 281 13.56 22.07 3.19
CA TYR A 281 14.33 23.16 3.78
C TYR A 281 15.68 23.41 3.10
N THR A 282 16.37 22.36 2.66
CA THR A 282 17.68 22.46 2.02
C THR A 282 17.74 21.73 0.69
N ALA A 283 18.61 22.16 -0.23
CA ALA A 283 18.80 21.49 -1.52
C ALA A 283 19.25 20.02 -1.35
N LEU A 284 20.06 19.74 -0.34
CA LEU A 284 20.51 18.38 -0.01
C LEU A 284 19.34 17.50 0.45
N GLU A 285 18.46 17.99 1.32
CA GLU A 285 17.27 17.23 1.73
C GLU A 285 16.31 17.00 0.56
N GLN A 286 16.11 18.00 -0.31
CA GLN A 286 15.29 17.83 -1.50
C GLN A 286 15.82 16.73 -2.42
N GLU A 287 17.15 16.62 -2.58
CA GLU A 287 17.78 15.57 -3.36
C GLU A 287 17.65 14.20 -2.69
N LEU A 288 17.97 14.11 -1.40
CA LEU A 288 17.92 12.86 -0.61
C LEU A 288 16.49 12.30 -0.46
N PHE A 289 15.49 13.17 -0.36
CA PHE A 289 14.08 12.80 -0.18
C PHE A 289 13.25 12.90 -1.46
N LYS A 290 13.91 13.07 -2.63
CA LYS A 290 13.23 13.09 -3.94
C LYS A 290 12.48 11.81 -4.25
N PHE A 291 13.07 10.67 -3.90
CA PHE A 291 12.47 9.36 -4.11
C PHE A 291 12.48 8.56 -2.81
N PRO A 292 11.46 7.73 -2.56
CA PRO A 292 11.44 6.85 -1.41
C PRO A 292 12.61 5.87 -1.47
N HIS A 293 13.32 5.70 -0.36
CA HIS A 293 14.43 4.75 -0.26
C HIS A 293 13.90 3.30 -0.26
N ALA A 294 12.83 3.06 0.50
CA ALA A 294 12.15 1.77 0.56
C ALA A 294 10.63 1.93 0.42
N ILE A 295 10.04 1.04 -0.38
CA ILE A 295 8.61 0.96 -0.65
C ILE A 295 8.11 -0.36 -0.08
N THR A 296 7.22 -0.31 0.90
CA THR A 296 6.67 -1.51 1.55
C THR A 296 5.20 -1.67 1.19
N THR A 297 4.80 -2.87 0.80
CA THR A 297 3.41 -3.22 0.52
C THR A 297 3.11 -4.66 0.90
N ASN A 298 1.91 -4.90 1.43
CA ASN A 298 1.35 -6.23 1.71
C ASN A 298 0.17 -6.58 0.77
N GLY A 299 -0.03 -5.80 -0.30
CA GLY A 299 -1.16 -5.92 -1.24
C GLY A 299 -2.34 -5.00 -0.87
N PRO A 300 -3.27 -4.66 -1.78
CA PRO A 300 -3.61 -5.21 -3.12
C PRO A 300 -3.24 -4.30 -4.32
N GLY A 301 -3.61 -4.69 -5.56
CA GLY A 301 -3.71 -3.87 -6.80
C GLY A 301 -2.72 -2.71 -6.99
N ASN A 302 -2.99 -1.57 -6.34
CA ASN A 302 -2.10 -0.40 -6.31
C ASN A 302 -0.68 -0.73 -5.84
N GLY A 303 -0.49 -1.68 -4.91
CA GLY A 303 0.83 -2.16 -4.48
C GLY A 303 1.62 -2.81 -5.62
N VAL A 304 0.96 -3.60 -6.47
CA VAL A 304 1.56 -4.18 -7.69
C VAL A 304 1.97 -3.08 -8.65
N ILE A 305 1.06 -2.14 -8.93
CA ILE A 305 1.33 -1.02 -9.83
C ILE A 305 2.49 -0.16 -9.31
N THR A 306 2.53 0.11 -8.00
CA THR A 306 3.60 0.88 -7.35
C THR A 306 4.95 0.18 -7.50
N ALA A 307 5.01 -1.13 -7.24
CA ALA A 307 6.22 -1.92 -7.41
C ALA A 307 6.71 -1.96 -8.86
N CYS A 308 5.79 -2.17 -9.81
CA CYS A 308 6.10 -2.13 -11.25
C CYS A 308 6.64 -0.76 -11.65
N LEU A 309 5.97 0.31 -11.25
CA LEU A 309 6.35 1.67 -11.61
C LEU A 309 7.70 2.05 -11.01
N ALA A 310 7.94 1.73 -9.74
CA ALA A 310 9.24 1.88 -9.10
C ALA A 310 10.37 1.17 -9.87
N ARG A 311 10.09 -0.05 -10.36
CA ARG A 311 11.05 -0.78 -11.21
C ARG A 311 11.27 -0.07 -12.55
N LEU A 312 10.20 0.36 -13.22
CA LEU A 312 10.28 1.07 -14.50
C LEU A 312 11.09 2.36 -14.38
N LEU A 313 10.87 3.16 -13.33
CA LEU A 313 11.62 4.39 -13.10
C LEU A 313 13.14 4.13 -12.95
N LYS A 314 13.54 3.03 -12.29
CA LYS A 314 14.95 2.59 -12.22
C LYS A 314 15.50 2.15 -13.57
N VAL A 315 14.69 1.41 -14.34
CA VAL A 315 15.06 0.93 -15.69
C VAL A 315 15.31 2.09 -16.63
N PHE A 316 14.45 3.10 -16.65
CA PHE A 316 14.60 4.29 -17.49
C PHE A 316 15.58 5.33 -16.94
N GLY A 317 16.24 5.06 -15.81
CA GLY A 317 17.23 5.97 -15.22
C GLY A 317 16.65 7.24 -14.59
N VAL A 318 15.32 7.30 -14.39
CA VAL A 318 14.65 8.43 -13.71
C VAL A 318 14.93 8.39 -12.21
N ALA A 319 14.93 7.20 -11.62
CA ALA A 319 15.23 7.00 -10.20
C ALA A 319 16.63 6.37 -10.02
N PRO A 320 17.43 6.86 -9.06
CA PRO A 320 18.69 6.24 -8.66
C PRO A 320 18.53 4.79 -8.16
N ASN A 321 19.56 3.97 -8.31
CA ASN A 321 19.48 2.53 -7.96
C ASN A 321 19.49 2.27 -6.44
N ASN A 322 19.98 3.21 -5.65
CA ASN A 322 19.98 3.17 -4.18
C ASN A 322 18.60 3.52 -3.58
N CYS A 323 17.63 3.95 -4.40
CA CYS A 323 16.27 4.26 -3.98
C CYS A 323 15.25 3.28 -4.58
N MET A 324 13.99 3.45 -4.18
CA MET A 324 12.83 2.67 -4.61
C MET A 324 13.02 1.15 -4.45
N LYS A 325 13.59 0.74 -3.32
CA LYS A 325 13.71 -0.69 -2.99
C LYS A 325 12.35 -1.23 -2.58
N VAL A 326 11.83 -2.18 -3.34
CA VAL A 326 10.49 -2.73 -3.12
C VAL A 326 10.57 -3.90 -2.15
N ILE A 327 9.85 -3.78 -1.05
CA ILE A 327 9.68 -4.79 -0.01
C ILE A 327 8.23 -5.27 -0.07
N PHE A 328 8.04 -6.53 -0.45
CA PHE A 328 6.74 -7.17 -0.39
C PHE A 328 6.66 -8.09 0.82
N ILE A 329 5.56 -8.02 1.55
CA ILE A 329 5.31 -8.84 2.74
C ILE A 329 4.01 -9.61 2.52
N GLU A 330 4.12 -10.92 2.36
CA GLU A 330 2.98 -11.83 2.37
C GLU A 330 2.58 -12.07 3.84
N THR A 331 1.43 -11.54 4.22
CA THR A 331 0.93 -11.55 5.60
C THR A 331 0.17 -12.84 5.95
N TRP A 332 -0.10 -13.05 7.24
CA TRP A 332 -0.79 -14.25 7.78
C TRP A 332 -2.18 -14.54 7.20
N ALA A 333 -2.77 -13.63 6.41
CA ALA A 333 -4.04 -13.85 5.73
C ALA A 333 -4.08 -15.10 4.84
N HIS A 334 -2.92 -15.61 4.42
CA HIS A 334 -2.82 -16.85 3.66
C HIS A 334 -1.85 -17.86 4.25
N VAL A 335 -2.37 -19.04 4.57
CA VAL A 335 -1.66 -20.11 5.28
C VAL A 335 -1.22 -21.23 4.31
N SER A 336 -2.02 -21.51 3.26
CA SER A 336 -1.80 -22.66 2.37
C SER A 336 -1.23 -22.32 0.99
N THR A 337 -1.50 -21.11 0.48
CA THR A 337 -1.05 -20.66 -0.85
C THR A 337 -0.72 -19.17 -0.82
N LEU A 338 0.14 -18.69 -1.71
CA LEU A 338 0.39 -17.25 -1.85
C LEU A 338 -0.88 -16.51 -2.26
N SER A 339 -1.07 -15.28 -1.76
CA SER A 339 -2.06 -14.34 -2.27
C SER A 339 -1.94 -14.15 -3.78
N LEU A 340 -3.00 -13.65 -4.43
CA LEU A 340 -2.92 -13.33 -5.87
C LEU A 340 -1.77 -12.36 -6.16
N THR A 341 -1.63 -11.32 -5.34
CA THR A 341 -0.51 -10.37 -5.40
C THR A 341 0.83 -11.10 -5.22
N GLY A 342 0.91 -11.99 -4.24
CA GLY A 342 2.10 -12.78 -3.97
C GLY A 342 2.50 -13.71 -5.11
N LYS A 343 1.53 -14.33 -5.80
CA LYS A 343 1.74 -15.13 -7.01
C LYS A 343 2.24 -14.26 -8.17
N ILE A 344 1.65 -13.09 -8.37
CA ILE A 344 2.08 -12.13 -9.39
C ILE A 344 3.53 -11.73 -9.15
N PHE A 345 3.88 -11.32 -7.94
CA PHE A 345 5.27 -10.93 -7.63
C PHE A 345 6.24 -12.11 -7.69
N HIS A 346 5.82 -13.31 -7.27
CA HIS A 346 6.63 -14.52 -7.42
C HIS A 346 6.96 -14.75 -8.91
N TRP A 347 5.94 -14.72 -9.78
CA TRP A 347 6.10 -14.86 -11.22
C TRP A 347 6.98 -13.75 -11.83
N MET A 348 6.69 -12.48 -11.53
CA MET A 348 7.45 -11.34 -12.06
C MET A 348 8.91 -11.32 -11.61
N ASN A 349 9.21 -11.86 -10.43
CA ASN A 349 10.59 -11.93 -9.94
C ASN A 349 11.47 -12.87 -10.79
N TYR A 350 10.91 -13.88 -11.44
CA TYR A 350 11.66 -14.74 -12.37
C TYR A 350 12.17 -13.95 -13.59
N PHE A 351 11.40 -12.99 -14.10
CA PHE A 351 11.67 -12.30 -15.38
C PHE A 351 12.50 -11.01 -15.27
N GLY A 352 12.95 -10.62 -14.08
CA GLY A 352 13.74 -9.38 -13.94
C GLY A 352 13.77 -8.72 -12.57
N GLY A 353 13.14 -9.34 -11.56
CA GLY A 353 13.14 -8.87 -10.18
C GLY A 353 12.42 -7.53 -10.00
N VAL A 354 11.12 -7.57 -9.72
CA VAL A 354 10.33 -6.36 -9.41
C VAL A 354 10.39 -6.06 -7.92
N VAL A 355 10.38 -7.10 -7.10
CA VAL A 355 10.49 -7.02 -5.65
C VAL A 355 11.94 -7.27 -5.26
N ASP A 356 12.56 -6.31 -4.58
CA ASP A 356 13.93 -6.41 -4.09
C ASP A 356 14.03 -7.40 -2.91
N LEU A 357 13.04 -7.34 -2.00
CA LEU A 357 12.91 -8.22 -0.83
C LEU A 357 11.48 -8.76 -0.71
N TYR A 358 11.33 -10.07 -0.84
CA TYR A 358 10.05 -10.76 -0.66
C TYR A 358 10.10 -11.49 0.68
N LEU A 359 9.18 -11.15 1.59
CA LEU A 359 9.07 -11.72 2.93
C LEU A 359 7.76 -12.48 3.07
N VAL A 360 7.78 -13.59 3.80
CA VAL A 360 6.59 -14.38 4.10
C VAL A 360 6.50 -14.58 5.61
N GLN A 361 5.33 -14.30 6.18
CA GLN A 361 5.11 -14.45 7.63
C GLN A 361 4.79 -15.90 8.02
N HIS A 362 4.11 -16.66 7.16
CA HIS A 362 3.76 -18.04 7.45
C HIS A 362 4.91 -19.02 7.15
N GLY A 363 5.45 -19.66 8.19
CA GLY A 363 6.62 -20.57 8.12
C GLY A 363 6.56 -21.62 7.02
N PRO A 364 5.56 -22.52 7.01
CA PRO A 364 5.43 -23.56 5.97
C PRO A 364 5.32 -22.99 4.55
N LEU A 365 4.73 -21.79 4.40
CA LEU A 365 4.61 -21.13 3.10
C LEU A 365 5.95 -20.53 2.65
N ALA A 366 6.70 -19.93 3.59
CA ALA A 366 8.03 -19.42 3.35
C ALA A 366 8.97 -20.53 2.88
N GLU A 367 8.95 -21.68 3.55
CA GLU A 367 9.74 -22.85 3.18
C GLU A 367 9.36 -23.40 1.80
N LYS A 368 8.06 -23.59 1.54
CA LYS A 368 7.54 -24.11 0.27
C LYS A 368 7.99 -23.29 -0.95
N TYR A 369 8.08 -21.96 -0.82
CA TYR A 369 8.44 -21.06 -1.91
C TYR A 369 9.88 -20.53 -1.83
N GLY A 370 10.67 -20.97 -0.83
CA GLY A 370 12.06 -20.56 -0.66
C GLY A 370 12.25 -19.10 -0.25
N TYR A 371 11.28 -18.50 0.45
CA TYR A 371 11.34 -17.11 0.89
C TYR A 371 11.79 -16.97 2.35
N PRO A 372 12.47 -15.87 2.71
CA PRO A 372 12.79 -15.57 4.10
C PRO A 372 11.54 -15.48 4.97
N LEU A 373 11.53 -16.26 6.05
CA LEU A 373 10.54 -16.13 7.10
C LEU A 373 10.69 -14.78 7.81
N TYR A 374 9.61 -14.04 7.88
CA TYR A 374 9.52 -12.79 8.62
C TYR A 374 8.62 -13.00 9.84
N ASP A 375 9.22 -13.46 10.93
CA ASP A 375 8.53 -13.71 12.18
C ASP A 375 8.80 -12.59 13.19
N PHE A 376 7.71 -12.08 13.76
CA PHE A 376 7.71 -11.12 14.87
C PHE A 376 6.78 -11.53 16.00
N ILE A 377 6.01 -12.61 15.80
CA ILE A 377 5.22 -13.23 16.84
C ILE A 377 5.89 -14.57 17.08
N THR A 378 6.93 -14.61 17.92
CA THR A 378 7.18 -15.85 18.67
C THR A 378 5.86 -16.16 19.34
N PRO A 379 5.14 -17.24 18.97
CA PRO A 379 4.08 -17.72 19.83
C PRO A 379 4.79 -17.94 21.16
N SER A 380 4.33 -17.28 22.23
CA SER A 380 4.77 -17.68 23.56
C SER A 380 4.64 -19.19 23.58
N GLU A 381 5.76 -19.91 23.74
CA GLU A 381 5.72 -21.37 23.84
C GLU A 381 4.58 -21.66 24.79
N ARG A 382 3.54 -22.33 24.26
CA ARG A 382 2.42 -22.74 25.07
C ARG A 382 3.08 -23.68 26.06
N ARG A 383 3.36 -23.17 27.26
CA ARG A 383 4.02 -23.91 28.35
C ARG A 383 3.21 -25.18 28.43
N ASN A 384 3.76 -26.27 27.91
CA ASN A 384 3.14 -27.57 28.05
C ASN A 384 2.92 -27.68 29.55
N GLY A 385 1.66 -27.81 29.95
CA GLY A 385 1.26 -27.86 31.34
C GLY A 385 1.92 -29.05 31.99
N VAL A 386 3.14 -28.86 32.46
CA VAL A 386 3.68 -29.57 33.59
C VAL A 386 2.97 -28.92 34.77
N ALA A 387 2.01 -29.67 35.31
CA ALA A 387 1.48 -29.43 36.62
C ALA A 387 2.66 -29.50 37.59
N ASP A 388 3.21 -28.34 37.96
CA ASP A 388 4.05 -28.23 39.13
C ASP A 388 3.24 -27.43 40.15
N GLY A 389 2.65 -28.19 41.08
CA GLY A 389 2.03 -27.62 42.25
C GLY A 389 3.12 -27.09 43.18
N GLY A 390 2.88 -25.94 43.79
CA GLY A 390 3.74 -25.52 44.90
C GLY A 390 3.88 -24.01 45.08
N GLN A 391 2.95 -23.48 45.87
CA GLN A 391 3.21 -22.53 46.97
C GLN A 391 3.66 -21.07 46.68
N LEU A 392 2.73 -20.21 47.13
CA LEU A 392 2.84 -18.85 47.69
C LEU A 392 2.97 -17.66 46.74
#